data_AF-A0AAW9KLY6-F1
#
_entry.id   AF-A0AAW9KLY6-F1
#
_cell.length_a   1.000
_cell.length_b   1.000
_cell.length_c   1.000
_cell.angle_alpha   90.00
_cell.angle_beta   90.00
_cell.angle_gamma   90.00
#
_symmetry.space_group_name_H-M   'P 1'
#
loop_
_entity.id
_entity.type
_entity.pdbx_description
1 polymer ?
#
loop_
_entity_poly.entity_id
_entity_poly.type
_entity_poly.pdbx_seq_one_letter_code
_entity_poly.pdbx_strand_id
1 'polypeptide(L)'
;VKNQQPKSMGDIVNGALSLFGINVNVDFLFKMFKKEYMENTIVCIDEFERLSDKIPVQDILGLISELKEHKRCCVIAIYNKFFTDEVKDEQKKLFNAYCEKVFDRMFNFSPYAKEQIEAMGGHPVKTD
;
A
#
# COMPACT_ATOMS: atom_id res chain seq x y z
N VAL A 1 -14.08 30.68 28.98
CA VAL A 1 -13.66 29.35 28.49
C VAL A 1 -14.12 29.23 27.04
N LYS A 2 -13.20 29.21 26.07
CA LYS A 2 -13.57 29.12 24.65
C LYS A 2 -14.00 27.67 24.36
N ASN A 3 -15.28 27.45 24.12
CA ASN A 3 -15.81 26.19 23.59
C ASN A 3 -15.16 25.93 22.23
N GLN A 4 -14.23 24.97 22.17
CA GLN A 4 -13.79 24.40 20.91
C GLN A 4 -14.84 23.38 20.49
N GLN A 5 -15.61 23.70 19.45
CA GLN A 5 -16.43 22.68 18.80
C GLN A 5 -15.53 21.56 18.26
N PRO A 6 -15.93 20.29 18.39
CA PRO A 6 -15.15 19.18 17.86
C PRO A 6 -15.05 19.35 16.35
N LYS A 7 -13.81 19.50 15.84
CA LYS A 7 -13.58 19.59 14.40
C LYS A 7 -14.12 18.32 13.74
N SER A 8 -14.98 18.49 12.74
CA SER A 8 -15.55 17.38 11.98
C SER A 8 -14.40 16.59 11.33
N MET A 9 -14.56 15.26 11.18
CA MET A 9 -13.61 14.45 10.41
C MET A 9 -13.38 15.04 9.00
N GLY A 10 -14.38 15.70 8.42
CA GLY A 10 -14.24 16.41 7.15
C GLY A 10 -13.25 17.57 7.20
N ASP A 11 -13.16 18.29 8.31
CA ASP A 11 -12.23 19.42 8.47
C ASP A 11 -10.78 18.95 8.61
N ILE A 12 -10.57 17.79 9.24
CA ILE A 12 -9.26 17.15 9.42
C ILE A 12 -8.75 16.60 8.09
N VAL A 13 -9.62 15.95 7.31
CA VAL A 13 -9.28 15.37 6.02
C VAL A 13 -9.03 16.45 4.95
N ASN A 14 -9.82 17.53 4.93
CA ASN A 14 -9.57 18.69 4.06
C ASN A 14 -8.24 19.38 4.40
N GLY A 15 -7.93 19.52 5.70
CA GLY A 15 -6.64 20.04 6.16
C GLY A 15 -5.46 19.18 5.69
N ALA A 16 -5.56 17.85 5.84
CA ALA A 16 -4.52 16.92 5.41
C ALA A 16 -4.34 16.92 3.88
N LEU A 17 -5.41 16.79 3.09
CA LEU A 17 -5.31 16.76 1.63
C LEU A 17 -4.76 18.06 1.01
N SER A 18 -5.09 19.22 1.59
CA SER A 18 -4.51 20.50 1.14
C SER A 18 -3.01 20.61 1.45
N LEU A 19 -2.55 20.03 2.57
CA LEU A 19 -1.13 19.92 2.93
C LEU A 19 -0.35 18.97 2.01
N PHE A 20 -1.00 17.89 1.53
CA PHE A 20 -0.41 16.93 0.58
C PHE A 20 -0.46 17.40 -0.89
N GLY A 21 -1.03 18.58 -1.19
CA GLY A 21 -1.04 19.17 -2.53
C GLY A 21 -1.83 18.38 -3.58
N ILE A 22 -2.74 17.49 -3.16
CA ILE A 22 -3.52 16.65 -4.05
C ILE A 22 -4.82 17.38 -4.41
N ASN A 23 -4.92 17.92 -5.64
CA ASN A 23 -6.14 18.56 -6.16
C ASN A 23 -7.11 17.51 -6.68
N VAL A 24 -7.63 16.70 -5.76
CA VAL A 24 -8.63 15.66 -6.00
C VAL A 24 -9.91 16.05 -5.29
N ASN A 25 -11.04 15.89 -5.98
CA ASN A 25 -12.34 16.17 -5.39
C ASN A 25 -12.55 15.23 -4.19
N VAL A 26 -12.53 15.82 -2.99
CA VAL A 26 -12.61 15.09 -1.71
C VAL A 26 -13.92 14.33 -1.60
N ASP A 27 -15.00 14.89 -2.14
CA ASP A 27 -16.34 14.27 -2.17
C ASP A 27 -16.36 13.03 -3.07
N PHE A 28 -15.62 13.06 -4.18
CA PHE A 28 -15.39 11.91 -5.05
C PHE A 28 -14.55 10.83 -4.37
N LEU A 29 -13.47 11.20 -3.69
CA LEU A 29 -12.68 10.27 -2.87
C LEU A 29 -13.53 9.63 -1.78
N PHE A 30 -14.28 10.42 -1.01
CA PHE A 30 -15.17 9.90 0.04
C PHE A 30 -16.23 8.96 -0.52
N LYS A 31 -16.78 9.23 -1.71
CA LYS A 31 -17.71 8.31 -2.39
C LYS A 31 -17.03 7.03 -2.83
N MET A 32 -15.81 7.09 -3.36
CA MET A 32 -15.04 5.92 -3.75
C MET A 32 -14.66 5.05 -2.54
N PHE A 33 -14.29 5.67 -1.41
CA PHE A 33 -13.92 5.00 -0.16
C PHE A 33 -15.10 4.73 0.79
N LYS A 34 -16.34 4.87 0.32
CA LYS A 34 -17.50 4.42 1.10
C LYS A 34 -17.45 2.91 1.23
N LYS A 35 -17.62 2.43 2.47
CA LYS A 35 -17.54 1.01 2.82
C LYS A 35 -18.45 0.14 1.95
N GLU A 36 -19.66 0.60 1.67
CA GLU A 36 -20.66 -0.10 0.86
C GLU A 36 -20.18 -0.45 -0.56
N TYR A 37 -19.24 0.33 -1.14
CA TYR A 37 -18.67 0.08 -2.46
C TYR A 37 -17.33 -0.68 -2.41
N MET A 38 -16.77 -0.85 -1.22
CA MET A 38 -15.44 -1.42 -0.99
C MET A 38 -15.48 -2.76 -0.25
N GLU A 39 -16.58 -3.07 0.43
CA GLU A 39 -16.76 -4.37 1.10
C GLU A 39 -16.70 -5.52 0.09
N ASN A 40 -15.93 -6.58 0.43
CA ASN A 40 -15.62 -7.71 -0.45
C ASN A 40 -14.76 -7.37 -1.69
N THR A 41 -14.10 -6.21 -1.71
CA THR A 41 -13.16 -5.86 -2.78
C THR A 41 -11.76 -6.38 -2.48
N ILE A 42 -11.07 -6.87 -3.52
CA ILE A 42 -9.63 -7.14 -3.48
C ILE A 42 -8.90 -5.91 -4.04
N VAL A 43 -8.02 -5.33 -3.24
CA VAL A 43 -7.14 -4.22 -3.64
C VAL A 43 -5.74 -4.77 -3.84
N CYS A 44 -5.25 -4.73 -5.08
CA CYS A 44 -3.86 -5.10 -5.39
C CYS A 44 -3.01 -3.83 -5.52
N ILE A 45 -1.97 -3.73 -4.71
CA ILE A 45 -0.96 -2.68 -4.79
C ILE A 45 0.28 -3.34 -5.38
N ASP A 46 0.51 -3.11 -6.67
CA ASP A 46 1.70 -3.59 -7.35
C ASP A 46 2.84 -2.57 -7.27
N GLU A 47 4.08 -3.03 -7.48
CA GLU A 47 5.28 -2.21 -7.51
C GLU A 47 5.44 -1.31 -6.27
N PHE A 48 5.04 -1.81 -5.08
CA PHE A 48 5.00 -1.04 -3.83
C PHE A 48 6.36 -0.46 -3.43
N GLU A 49 7.47 -0.99 -3.94
CA GLU A 49 8.79 -0.42 -3.73
C GLU A 49 9.00 0.95 -4.41
N ARG A 50 8.22 1.31 -5.44
CA ARG A 50 8.35 2.57 -6.19
C ARG A 50 7.66 3.77 -5.53
N LEU A 51 7.62 3.79 -4.20
CA LEU A 51 7.11 4.95 -3.46
C LEU A 51 8.05 6.14 -3.66
N SER A 52 7.51 7.24 -4.16
CA SER A 52 8.26 8.48 -4.30
C SER A 52 8.62 9.05 -2.93
N ASP A 53 9.71 9.82 -2.83
CA ASP A 53 10.11 10.53 -1.61
C ASP A 53 9.03 11.46 -1.03
N LYS A 54 8.00 11.80 -1.83
CA LYS A 54 6.88 12.64 -1.43
C LYS A 54 5.79 11.90 -0.67
N ILE A 55 5.78 10.56 -0.69
CA ILE A 55 4.77 9.75 -0.02
C ILE A 55 5.48 8.83 0.98
N PRO A 56 5.44 9.18 2.28
CA PRO A 56 5.95 8.33 3.34
C PRO A 56 5.33 6.92 3.28
N VAL A 57 6.13 5.89 3.48
CA VAL A 57 5.66 4.50 3.50
C VAL A 57 4.59 4.27 4.58
N GLN A 58 4.68 5.00 5.69
CA GLN A 58 3.71 4.95 6.80
C GLN A 58 2.32 5.37 6.35
N ASP A 59 2.20 6.30 5.41
CA ASP A 59 0.91 6.78 4.92
C ASP A 59 0.22 5.71 4.08
N ILE A 60 0.98 5.01 3.23
CA ILE A 60 0.43 3.87 2.46
C ILE A 60 0.07 2.71 3.38
N LEU A 61 0.91 2.39 4.35
CA LEU A 61 0.61 1.35 5.34
C LEU A 61 -0.64 1.69 6.17
N GLY A 62 -0.82 2.96 6.52
CA GLY A 62 -2.06 3.45 7.16
C GLY A 62 -3.28 3.28 6.26
N LEU A 63 -3.17 3.56 4.96
CA LEU A 63 -4.22 3.31 3.99
C LEU A 63 -4.57 1.81 3.90
N ILE A 64 -3.56 0.93 3.88
CA ILE A 64 -3.77 -0.53 3.85
C ILE A 64 -4.53 -0.98 5.09
N SER A 65 -4.16 -0.50 6.29
CA SER A 65 -4.88 -0.77 7.52
C SER A 65 -6.34 -0.31 7.46
N GLU A 66 -6.61 0.91 6.98
CA GLU A 66 -7.98 1.43 6.81
C GLU A 66 -8.82 0.53 5.89
N LEU A 67 -8.26 0.13 4.73
CA LEU A 67 -8.93 -0.74 3.77
C LEU A 67 -9.25 -2.12 4.38
N LYS A 68 -8.28 -2.73 5.08
CA LYS A 68 -8.45 -4.03 5.72
C LYS A 68 -9.47 -3.97 6.87
N GLU A 69 -9.24 -3.08 7.82
CA GLU A 69 -9.91 -3.11 9.13
C GLU A 69 -11.29 -2.44 9.09
N HIS A 70 -11.40 -1.32 8.37
CA HIS A 70 -12.62 -0.51 8.36
C HIS A 70 -13.48 -0.74 7.11
N LYS A 71 -12.85 -1.05 5.96
CA LYS A 71 -13.58 -1.29 4.69
C LYS A 71 -13.82 -2.76 4.38
N ARG A 72 -13.21 -3.70 5.12
CA ARG A 72 -13.33 -5.16 4.89
C ARG A 72 -12.84 -5.57 3.49
N CYS A 73 -11.82 -4.87 2.98
CA CYS A 73 -11.14 -5.26 1.75
C CYS A 73 -10.10 -6.34 2.04
N CYS A 74 -9.88 -7.22 1.07
CA CYS A 74 -8.64 -8.00 1.02
C CYS A 74 -7.58 -7.15 0.32
N VAL A 75 -6.43 -6.93 0.94
CA VAL A 75 -5.35 -6.15 0.33
C VAL A 75 -4.17 -7.08 0.04
N ILE A 76 -3.71 -7.06 -1.20
CA ILE A 76 -2.52 -7.77 -1.67
C ILE A 76 -1.50 -6.71 -2.06
N ALA A 77 -0.34 -6.70 -1.40
CA ALA A 77 0.79 -5.86 -1.79
C ALA A 77 1.89 -6.72 -2.38
N ILE A 78 2.35 -6.34 -3.57
CA ILE A 78 3.47 -6.99 -4.27
C ILE A 78 4.62 -6.00 -4.25
N TYR A 79 5.77 -6.46 -3.76
CA TYR A 79 6.96 -5.62 -3.67
C TYR A 79 8.22 -6.42 -3.94
N ASN A 80 9.23 -5.74 -4.49
CA ASN A 80 10.54 -6.32 -4.69
C ASN A 80 11.40 -6.19 -3.42
N LYS A 81 11.85 -7.33 -2.86
CA LYS A 81 12.69 -7.38 -1.67
C LYS A 81 14.04 -6.69 -1.87
N PHE A 82 14.61 -6.72 -3.08
CA PHE A 82 15.92 -6.15 -3.39
C PHE A 82 15.97 -4.62 -3.27
N PHE A 83 14.83 -3.93 -3.37
CA PHE A 83 14.76 -2.49 -3.12
C PHE A 83 15.11 -2.12 -1.67
N THR A 84 14.97 -3.06 -0.73
CA THR A 84 15.29 -2.84 0.68
C THR A 84 16.76 -3.07 1.03
N ASP A 85 17.58 -3.55 0.09
CA ASP A 85 19.01 -3.82 0.32
C ASP A 85 19.90 -2.57 0.15
N GLU A 86 19.47 -1.59 -0.64
CA GLU A 86 20.17 -0.29 -0.80
C GLU A 86 19.81 0.73 0.30
N VAL A 87 18.78 0.44 1.09
CA VAL A 87 18.27 1.27 2.17
C VAL A 87 19.08 1.02 3.44
N LYS A 88 19.51 2.09 4.14
CA LYS A 88 20.25 1.99 5.41
C LYS A 88 19.60 0.97 6.36
N ASP A 89 20.40 0.11 6.99
CA ASP A 89 19.94 -1.00 7.84
C ASP A 89 18.82 -0.65 8.84
N GLU A 90 18.83 0.57 9.38
CA GLU A 90 17.79 1.05 10.30
C GLU A 90 16.43 1.28 9.63
N GLN A 91 16.41 1.88 8.44
CA GLN A 91 15.18 2.14 7.68
C GLN A 91 14.55 0.82 7.21
N LYS A 92 15.39 -0.16 6.84
CA LYS A 92 14.95 -1.53 6.51
C LYS A 92 14.31 -2.23 7.70
N LYS A 93 14.94 -2.17 8.88
CA LYS A 93 14.39 -2.74 10.12
C LYS A 93 13.04 -2.11 10.45
N LEU A 94 12.95 -0.79 10.35
CA LEU A 94 11.74 -0.04 10.62
C LEU A 94 10.61 -0.41 9.63
N PHE A 95 10.93 -0.50 8.34
CA PHE A 95 10.00 -0.93 7.29
C PHE A 95 9.45 -2.33 7.57
N ASN A 96 10.34 -3.30 7.86
CA ASN A 96 9.94 -4.67 8.15
C ASN A 96 9.04 -4.74 9.39
N ALA A 97 9.38 -3.99 10.46
CA ALA A 97 8.59 -3.95 11.69
C ALA A 97 7.19 -3.34 11.49
N TYR A 98 7.03 -2.39 10.55
CA TYR A 98 5.71 -1.87 10.19
C TYR A 98 4.93 -2.85 9.30
N CYS A 99 5.58 -3.44 8.30
CA CYS A 99 4.94 -4.41 7.41
C CYS A 99 4.42 -5.63 8.19
N GLU A 100 5.20 -6.14 9.16
CA GLU A 100 4.80 -7.25 10.03
C GLU A 100 3.50 -6.96 10.81
N LYS A 101 3.26 -5.70 11.18
CA LYS A 101 2.05 -5.31 11.91
C LYS A 101 0.82 -5.14 11.01
N VAL A 102 1.04 -4.72 9.76
CA VAL A 102 -0.04 -4.37 8.84
C VAL A 102 -0.49 -5.59 8.04
N PHE A 103 0.45 -6.41 7.56
CA PHE A 103 0.15 -7.57 6.74
C PHE A 103 -0.07 -8.81 7.60
N ASP A 104 -1.22 -9.45 7.45
CA ASP A 104 -1.54 -10.66 8.23
C ASP A 104 -0.76 -11.89 7.74
N ARG A 105 -0.34 -11.88 6.47
CA ARG A 105 0.43 -12.96 5.84
C ARG A 105 1.43 -12.38 4.86
N MET A 106 2.63 -12.94 4.86
CA MET A 106 3.69 -12.60 3.91
C MET A 106 4.15 -13.86 3.18
N PHE A 107 4.27 -13.77 1.86
CA PHE A 107 4.73 -14.86 1.01
C PHE A 107 6.04 -14.44 0.34
N ASN A 108 7.08 -15.26 0.48
CA ASN A 108 8.33 -15.05 -0.24
C ASN A 108 8.24 -15.76 -1.60
N PHE A 109 8.04 -15.00 -2.66
CA PHE A 109 8.03 -15.53 -4.02
C PHE A 109 9.47 -15.57 -4.57
N SER A 110 10.03 -16.78 -4.64
CA SER A 110 11.40 -17.01 -5.12
C SER A 110 11.45 -18.27 -6.00
N PRO A 111 10.74 -18.28 -7.15
CA PRO A 111 10.73 -19.44 -8.04
C PRO A 111 12.10 -19.69 -8.65
N TYR A 112 12.44 -20.96 -8.85
CA TYR A 112 13.68 -21.30 -9.55
C TYR A 112 13.61 -20.90 -11.03
N ALA A 113 14.74 -20.54 -11.65
CA ALA A 113 14.79 -20.13 -13.06
C ALA A 113 14.10 -21.15 -13.98
N LYS A 114 14.23 -22.44 -13.69
CA LYS A 114 13.55 -23.53 -14.42
C LYS A 114 12.02 -23.42 -14.36
N GLU A 115 11.45 -23.18 -13.18
CA GLU A 115 10.00 -23.05 -12.99
C GLU A 115 9.44 -21.85 -13.77
N GLN A 116 10.21 -20.77 -13.84
CA GLN A 116 9.84 -19.58 -14.61
C GLN A 116 9.83 -19.87 -16.12
N ILE A 117 10.83 -20.62 -16.62
CA ILE A 117 10.90 -21.05 -18.03
C ILE A 117 9.73 -21.99 -18.37
N GLU A 118 9.39 -22.91 -17.47
CA GLU A 118 8.23 -23.81 -17.63
C GLU A 118 6.91 -23.03 -17.66
N ALA A 119 6.74 -22.04 -16.78
CA ALA A 119 5.56 -21.18 -16.74
C ALA A 119 5.37 -20.34 -18.02
N MET A 120 6.45 -20.01 -18.73
CA MET A 120 6.40 -19.32 -20.02
C MET A 120 5.99 -20.22 -21.21
N GLY A 121 5.63 -21.49 -20.97
CA GLY A 121 5.02 -22.36 -21.97
C GLY A 121 5.98 -23.27 -22.74
N GLY A 122 7.15 -23.60 -22.16
CA GLY A 122 8.08 -24.58 -22.75
C GLY A 122 8.71 -24.15 -24.07
N HIS A 123 8.65 -22.86 -24.43
CA HIS A 123 9.40 -22.35 -25.56
C HIS A 123 10.90 -22.58 -25.30
N PRO A 124 11.61 -23.24 -26.23
CA PRO A 124 13.03 -23.49 -26.06
C PRO A 124 13.73 -22.14 -25.93
N VAL A 125 14.35 -21.92 -24.77
CA VAL A 125 15.28 -20.82 -24.56
C VAL A 125 16.39 -21.02 -25.59
N LYS A 126 16.44 -20.16 -26.61
CA LYS A 126 17.56 -20.15 -27.54
C LYS A 126 18.79 -19.73 -26.74
N THR A 127 19.66 -20.68 -26.47
CA THR A 127 21.02 -20.41 -26.04
C THR A 127 21.82 -20.11 -27.30
N ASP A 128 22.20 -18.85 -27.48
CA ASP A 128 23.17 -18.43 -28.48
C ASP A 128 24.58 -18.95 -28.15
#